data_AF-A0A350YNC4-F1
#
_entry.id   AF-A0A350YNC4-F1
#
_cell.length_a   1.000
_cell.length_b   1.000
_cell.length_c   1.000
_cell.angle_alpha   90.00
_cell.angle_beta   90.00
_cell.angle_gamma   90.00
#
_symmetry.space_group_name_H-M   'P 1'
#
loop_
_entity.id
_entity.type
_entity.pdbx_description
1 polymer ?
#
loop_
_entity_poly.entity_id
_entity_poly.type
_entity_poly.pdbx_seq_one_letter_code
_entity_poly.pdbx_strand_id
1 'polypeptide(L)'
;MRTNDEYVPGIAWAAHRGASPDTAARAEGLMNRILSPGAFRMTDRQPDIILFMSGGSERRALELADPSRPVLLLSIRGNNAYAAATEVMAWMVNNGRIALLSDAEDAVESGLFDRWRRVAGSWTGLRDSRAGLIGTVSEWLVASDVPAFILKHKFGMELVEIPWNSLPDYAGQIPDKPLTERFAGHNASGLREAAKVLTLLRRVIQENDLDAIA
;
A
#
# COMPACT_ATOMS: atom_id res chain seq x y z
N MET A 1 -7.61 4.17 -6.58
CA MET A 1 -6.85 3.61 -5.44
C MET A 1 -7.41 4.17 -4.14
N ARG A 2 -8.10 3.35 -3.34
CA ARG A 2 -8.72 3.80 -2.07
C ARG A 2 -7.64 3.90 -1.00
N THR A 3 -7.38 5.09 -0.47
CA THR A 3 -6.62 5.24 0.77
C THR A 3 -7.53 4.82 1.91
N ASN A 4 -7.25 3.67 2.52
CA ASN A 4 -8.08 3.17 3.61
C ASN A 4 -7.64 3.83 4.93
N ASP A 5 -8.20 5.00 5.23
CA ASP A 5 -7.97 5.73 6.49
C ASP A 5 -8.49 4.96 7.71
N GLU A 6 -9.12 3.81 7.53
CA GLU A 6 -9.53 2.84 8.57
C GLU A 6 -8.64 1.60 8.61
N TYR A 7 -7.53 1.54 7.87
CA TYR A 7 -6.64 0.38 7.90
C TYR A 7 -6.07 0.15 9.30
N VAL A 8 -6.19 -1.08 9.79
CA VAL A 8 -5.65 -1.53 11.09
C VAL A 8 -4.40 -2.38 10.83
N PRO A 9 -3.20 -1.83 11.04
CA PRO A 9 -1.95 -2.52 10.76
C PRO A 9 -1.74 -3.70 11.72
N GLY A 10 -1.19 -4.77 11.17
CA GLY A 10 -0.73 -5.92 11.95
C GLY A 10 0.63 -5.66 12.57
N ILE A 11 0.74 -5.83 13.89
CA ILE A 11 1.99 -5.72 14.63
C ILE A 11 2.42 -7.10 15.11
N ALA A 12 3.61 -7.53 14.70
CA ALA A 12 4.30 -8.64 15.32
C ALA A 12 5.34 -8.12 16.31
N TRP A 13 5.78 -8.99 17.22
CA TRP A 13 6.88 -8.69 18.13
C TRP A 13 8.01 -9.71 17.97
N ALA A 14 9.23 -9.28 18.26
CA ALA A 14 10.42 -10.09 18.18
C ALA A 14 11.27 -9.94 19.45
N ALA A 15 11.72 -11.06 20.01
CA ALA A 15 12.59 -11.13 21.17
C ALA A 15 13.57 -12.32 21.03
N HIS A 16 14.60 -12.39 21.86
CA HIS A 16 15.49 -13.55 21.93
C HIS A 16 14.74 -14.83 22.32
N ARG A 17 15.27 -16.00 21.93
CA ARG A 17 14.63 -17.32 22.12
C ARG A 17 14.32 -17.69 23.58
N GLY A 18 14.99 -17.07 24.55
CA GLY A 18 14.79 -17.29 25.99
C GLY A 18 13.91 -16.24 26.66
N ALA A 19 13.25 -15.37 25.89
CA ALA A 19 12.43 -14.31 26.45
C ALA A 19 11.30 -14.90 27.31
N SER A 20 11.00 -14.22 28.42
CA SER A 20 9.98 -14.65 29.36
C SER A 20 8.61 -14.85 28.68
N PRO A 21 7.79 -15.83 29.11
CA PRO A 21 6.47 -16.11 28.51
C PRO A 21 5.53 -14.90 28.46
N ASP A 22 5.70 -13.94 29.36
CA ASP A 22 4.92 -12.68 29.42
C ASP A 22 5.33 -11.63 28.36
N THR A 23 6.36 -11.89 27.55
CA THR A 23 6.87 -10.91 26.57
C THR A 23 5.82 -10.50 25.55
N ALA A 24 4.95 -11.42 25.14
CA ALA A 24 3.83 -11.12 24.26
C ALA A 24 2.87 -10.09 24.89
N ALA A 25 2.47 -10.32 26.15
CA ALA A 25 1.60 -9.42 26.89
C ALA A 25 2.26 -8.05 27.14
N ARG A 26 3.58 -8.03 27.39
CA ARG A 26 4.34 -6.78 27.53
C ARG A 26 4.43 -5.99 26.23
N ALA A 27 4.59 -6.67 25.09
CA ALA A 27 4.61 -6.04 23.77
C ALA A 27 3.24 -5.39 23.46
N GLU A 28 2.16 -6.15 23.62
CA GLU A 28 0.80 -5.65 23.41
C GLU A 28 0.46 -4.51 24.40
N GLY A 29 0.83 -4.68 25.68
CA GLY A 29 0.63 -3.67 26.71
C GLY A 29 1.41 -2.37 26.47
N LEU A 30 2.59 -2.45 25.86
CA LEU A 30 3.33 -1.25 25.41
C LEU A 30 2.56 -0.54 24.31
N MET A 31 2.15 -1.25 23.26
CA MET A 31 1.46 -0.65 22.12
C MET A 31 0.12 -0.02 22.54
N ASN A 32 -0.64 -0.69 23.42
CA ASN A 32 -1.88 -0.15 23.98
C ASN A 32 -1.68 1.08 24.89
N ARG A 33 -0.46 1.32 25.39
CA ARG A 33 -0.15 2.52 26.17
C ARG A 33 0.07 3.74 25.28
N ILE A 34 0.67 3.53 24.11
CA ILE A 34 1.11 4.60 23.21
C ILE A 34 0.14 4.82 22.04
N LEU A 35 -0.75 3.87 21.74
CA LEU A 35 -1.75 3.98 20.67
C LEU A 35 -3.16 3.95 21.23
N SER A 36 -4.10 4.56 20.48
CA SER A 36 -5.52 4.47 20.79
C SER A 36 -6.04 3.03 20.62
N PRO A 37 -7.05 2.61 21.42
CA PRO A 37 -7.70 1.31 21.24
C PRO A 37 -8.18 1.09 19.81
N GLY A 38 -7.90 -0.09 19.25
CA GLY A 38 -8.28 -0.46 17.87
C GLY A 38 -7.35 0.09 16.78
N ALA A 39 -6.32 0.87 17.12
CA ALA A 39 -5.38 1.40 16.13
C ALA A 39 -4.43 0.35 15.54
N PHE A 40 -4.38 -0.86 16.12
CA PHE A 40 -3.56 -1.97 15.63
C PHE A 40 -4.18 -3.32 16.01
N ARG A 41 -3.64 -4.40 15.42
CA ARG A 41 -3.91 -5.79 15.82
C ARG A 41 -2.60 -6.54 16.00
N MET A 42 -2.49 -7.36 17.04
CA MET A 42 -1.35 -8.28 17.15
C MET A 42 -1.45 -9.39 16.11
N THR A 43 -0.31 -9.79 15.52
CA THR A 43 -0.27 -10.89 14.53
C THR A 43 1.08 -11.60 14.53
N ASP A 44 1.09 -12.85 14.10
CA ASP A 44 2.27 -13.68 13.88
C ASP A 44 2.53 -13.94 12.38
N ARG A 45 1.70 -13.38 11.49
CA ARG A 45 1.71 -13.62 10.05
C ARG A 45 1.63 -12.32 9.27
N GLN A 46 2.61 -12.10 8.39
CA GLN A 46 2.71 -10.94 7.49
C GLN A 46 2.41 -9.61 8.20
N PRO A 47 3.19 -9.26 9.25
CA PRO A 47 3.02 -8.00 9.94
C PRO A 47 3.39 -6.81 9.04
N ASP A 48 2.71 -5.69 9.24
CA ASP A 48 3.10 -4.39 8.66
C ASP A 48 4.17 -3.69 9.50
N ILE A 49 4.25 -4.08 10.78
CA ILE A 49 5.14 -3.51 11.80
C ILE A 49 5.73 -4.64 12.65
N ILE A 50 7.04 -4.60 12.91
CA ILE A 50 7.73 -5.51 13.82
C ILE A 50 8.27 -4.72 15.02
N LEU A 51 7.79 -5.03 16.22
CA LEU A 51 8.23 -4.46 17.48
C LEU A 51 9.36 -5.29 18.10
N PHE A 52 10.55 -4.71 18.23
CA PHE A 52 11.72 -5.31 18.87
C PHE A 52 11.65 -5.11 20.37
N MET A 53 11.62 -6.22 21.12
CA MET A 53 11.50 -6.23 22.58
C MET A 53 12.82 -6.55 23.30
N SER A 54 13.84 -7.01 22.56
CA SER A 54 15.20 -7.26 23.08
C SER A 54 16.21 -7.47 21.95
N GLY A 55 17.50 -7.42 22.27
CA GLY A 55 18.58 -7.93 21.44
C GLY A 55 18.45 -9.45 21.22
N GLY A 56 19.09 -9.98 20.17
CA GLY A 56 18.97 -11.41 19.83
C GLY A 56 17.63 -11.76 19.14
N SER A 57 16.89 -10.75 18.69
CA SER A 57 15.59 -10.86 18.02
C SER A 57 15.68 -10.77 16.50
N GLU A 58 16.86 -10.53 15.96
CA GLU A 58 17.15 -10.21 14.56
C GLU A 58 16.62 -11.31 13.65
N ARG A 59 16.99 -12.56 13.96
CA ARG A 59 16.55 -13.73 13.17
C ARG A 59 15.04 -13.87 13.16
N ARG A 60 14.37 -13.66 14.30
CA ARG A 60 12.90 -13.74 14.38
C ARG A 60 12.24 -12.63 13.56
N ALA A 61 12.78 -11.41 13.61
CA ALA A 61 12.29 -10.30 12.80
C ALA A 61 12.44 -10.57 11.30
N LEU A 62 13.57 -11.15 10.86
CA LEU A 62 13.77 -11.55 9.46
C LEU A 62 12.81 -12.67 9.01
N GLU A 63 12.51 -13.63 9.89
CA GLU A 63 11.52 -14.69 9.62
C GLU A 63 10.09 -14.16 9.53
N LEU A 64 9.76 -13.10 10.29
CA LEU A 64 8.45 -12.46 10.28
C LEU A 64 8.23 -11.56 9.05
N ALA A 65 9.28 -10.89 8.59
CA ALA A 65 9.18 -9.88 7.54
C ALA A 65 8.90 -10.49 6.15
N ASP A 66 7.77 -10.11 5.53
CA ASP A 66 7.46 -10.48 4.15
C ASP A 66 8.42 -9.76 3.18
N PRO A 67 9.20 -10.49 2.36
CA PRO A 67 10.12 -9.90 1.39
C PRO A 67 9.48 -8.98 0.35
N SER A 68 8.18 -9.16 0.09
CA SER A 68 7.41 -8.44 -0.93
C SER A 68 6.69 -7.19 -0.41
N ARG A 69 6.87 -6.84 0.89
CA ARG A 69 6.14 -5.75 1.54
C ARG A 69 7.09 -4.81 2.28
N PRO A 70 6.82 -3.50 2.27
CA PRO A 70 7.43 -2.58 3.20
C PRO A 70 7.15 -3.00 4.65
N VAL A 71 8.11 -2.82 5.55
CA VAL A 71 7.93 -3.08 6.99
C VAL A 71 8.45 -1.93 7.85
N LEU A 72 7.68 -1.55 8.87
CA LEU A 72 8.16 -0.62 9.90
C LEU A 72 8.74 -1.42 11.06
N LEU A 73 9.98 -1.14 11.39
CA LEU A 73 10.69 -1.69 12.54
C LEU A 73 10.53 -0.67 13.67
N LEU A 74 9.85 -1.08 14.75
CA LEU A 74 9.76 -0.30 15.97
C LEU A 74 10.64 -0.94 17.03
N SER A 75 11.38 -0.13 17.78
CA SER A 75 12.14 -0.62 18.92
C SER A 75 11.63 -0.02 20.21
N ILE A 76 11.73 -0.79 21.29
CA ILE A 76 11.68 -0.22 22.64
C ILE A 76 13.02 0.42 23.00
N ARG A 77 13.00 1.27 24.03
CA ARG A 77 14.22 1.76 24.69
C ARG A 77 14.75 0.70 25.66
N GLY A 78 16.00 0.28 25.47
CA GLY A 78 16.68 -0.68 26.33
C GLY A 78 16.66 -2.13 25.81
N ASN A 79 17.11 -3.07 26.66
CA ASN A 79 17.26 -4.50 26.37
C ASN A 79 18.04 -4.81 25.07
N ASN A 80 18.91 -3.91 24.61
CA ASN A 80 19.58 -3.99 23.31
C ASN A 80 18.62 -4.13 22.10
N ALA A 81 17.35 -3.77 22.26
CA ALA A 81 16.35 -3.89 21.19
C ALA A 81 16.67 -3.00 19.99
N TYR A 82 17.13 -1.76 20.24
CA TYR A 82 17.43 -0.82 19.16
C TYR A 82 18.65 -1.25 18.35
N ALA A 83 19.64 -1.87 19.01
CA ALA A 83 20.79 -2.46 18.34
C ALA A 83 20.37 -3.58 17.38
N ALA A 84 19.53 -4.52 17.84
CA ALA A 84 18.97 -5.56 17.00
C ALA A 84 18.14 -5.01 15.83
N ALA A 85 17.30 -4.00 16.09
CA ALA A 85 16.50 -3.36 15.06
C ALA A 85 17.38 -2.66 14.01
N THR A 86 18.49 -2.05 14.42
CA THR A 86 19.48 -1.42 13.53
C THR A 86 20.22 -2.45 12.67
N GLU A 87 20.62 -3.59 13.24
CA GLU A 87 21.22 -4.69 12.48
C GLU A 87 20.26 -5.23 11.41
N VAL A 88 18.99 -5.44 11.78
CA VAL A 88 17.96 -5.86 10.83
C VAL A 88 17.74 -4.78 9.77
N MET A 89 17.67 -3.50 10.13
CA MET A 89 17.52 -2.41 9.17
C MET A 89 18.69 -2.37 8.16
N ALA A 90 19.93 -2.52 8.64
CA ALA A 90 21.11 -2.59 7.77
C ALA A 90 21.03 -3.78 6.81
N TRP A 91 20.61 -4.96 7.30
CA TRP A 91 20.39 -6.13 6.47
C TRP A 91 19.29 -5.89 5.42
N MET A 92 18.16 -5.28 5.80
CA MET A 92 17.06 -4.97 4.89
C MET A 92 17.52 -4.07 3.74
N VAL A 93 18.23 -2.98 4.06
CA VAL A 93 18.77 -2.05 3.06
C VAL A 93 19.75 -2.76 2.13
N ASN A 94 20.67 -3.56 2.67
CA ASN A 94 21.65 -4.31 1.86
C ASN A 94 21.02 -5.38 0.95
N ASN A 95 19.79 -5.81 1.25
CA ASN A 95 19.03 -6.77 0.46
C ASN A 95 17.91 -6.11 -0.36
N GLY A 96 17.96 -4.78 -0.55
CA GLY A 96 17.01 -4.04 -1.38
C GLY A 96 15.57 -4.05 -0.85
N ARG A 97 15.38 -4.29 0.45
CA ARG A 97 14.06 -4.30 1.09
C ARG A 97 13.67 -2.91 1.55
N ILE A 98 12.38 -2.60 1.39
CA ILE A 98 11.81 -1.34 1.88
C ILE A 98 11.53 -1.50 3.37
N ALA A 99 12.30 -0.82 4.20
CA ALA A 99 12.09 -0.81 5.64
C ALA A 99 12.30 0.59 6.19
N LEU A 100 11.66 0.88 7.33
CA LEU A 100 11.90 2.08 8.11
C LEU A 100 12.10 1.68 9.57
N LEU A 101 12.96 2.39 10.29
CA LEU A 101 13.25 2.14 11.70
C LEU A 101 12.92 3.37 12.54
N SER A 102 12.27 3.18 13.68
CA SER A 102 12.06 4.21 14.70
C SER A 102 11.99 3.61 16.10
N ASP A 103 12.24 4.42 17.12
CA ASP A 103 11.74 4.15 18.46
C ASP A 103 10.20 4.16 18.46
N ALA A 104 9.57 3.30 19.27
CA ALA A 104 8.12 3.13 19.27
C ALA A 104 7.38 4.39 19.73
N GLU A 105 7.87 5.08 20.77
CA GLU A 105 7.26 6.31 21.27
C GLU A 105 7.47 7.46 20.26
N ASP A 106 8.69 7.64 19.78
CA ASP A 106 9.00 8.67 18.77
C ASP A 106 8.19 8.48 17.47
N ALA A 107 7.90 7.23 17.09
CA ALA A 107 7.08 6.94 15.91
C ALA A 107 5.64 7.42 16.07
N VAL A 108 5.09 7.36 17.28
CA VAL A 108 3.76 7.88 17.58
C VAL A 108 3.80 9.40 17.67
N GLU A 109 4.73 9.96 18.44
CA GLU A 109 4.83 11.41 18.68
C GLU A 109 5.07 12.19 17.38
N SER A 110 5.89 11.66 16.47
CA SER A 110 6.16 12.28 15.16
C SER A 110 5.04 12.06 14.12
N GLY A 111 3.99 11.30 14.47
CA GLY A 111 2.94 10.87 13.55
C GLY A 111 3.42 9.89 12.47
N LEU A 112 4.60 9.29 12.64
CA LEU A 112 5.12 8.29 11.71
C LEU A 112 4.23 7.05 11.67
N PHE A 113 3.71 6.60 12.81
CA PHE A 113 2.79 5.47 12.87
C PHE A 113 1.58 5.67 11.95
N ASP A 114 0.94 6.85 11.98
CA ASP A 114 -0.23 7.16 11.15
C ASP A 114 0.08 7.29 9.67
N ARG A 115 1.28 7.79 9.33
CA ARG A 115 1.75 7.79 7.94
C ARG A 115 2.01 6.38 7.47
N TRP A 116 2.65 5.56 8.31
CA TRP A 116 2.92 4.16 7.99
C TRP A 116 1.64 3.35 7.82
N ARG A 117 0.64 3.57 8.67
CA ARG A 117 -0.70 2.99 8.57
C ARG A 117 -1.33 3.22 7.18
N ARG A 118 -1.22 4.45 6.66
CA ARG A 118 -1.68 4.80 5.31
C ARG A 118 -0.86 4.11 4.22
N VAL A 119 0.46 3.98 4.40
CA VAL A 119 1.35 3.24 3.48
C VAL A 119 0.97 1.76 3.44
N ALA A 120 0.82 1.10 4.59
CA ALA A 120 0.45 -0.31 4.69
C ALA A 120 -0.94 -0.60 4.10
N GLY A 121 -1.92 0.26 4.39
CA GLY A 121 -3.25 0.17 3.81
C GLY A 121 -3.25 0.35 2.29
N SER A 122 -2.50 1.33 1.80
CA SER A 122 -2.34 1.58 0.36
C SER A 122 -1.63 0.41 -0.34
N TRP A 123 -0.58 -0.14 0.27
CA TRP A 123 0.14 -1.30 -0.26
C TRP A 123 -0.76 -2.54 -0.37
N THR A 124 -1.60 -2.76 0.63
CA THR A 124 -2.61 -3.84 0.59
C THR A 124 -3.60 -3.60 -0.55
N GLY A 125 -4.07 -2.36 -0.73
CA GLY A 125 -4.98 -2.00 -1.83
C GLY A 125 -4.39 -2.20 -3.22
N LEU A 126 -3.07 -2.04 -3.38
CA LEU A 126 -2.39 -2.27 -4.66
C LEU A 126 -2.30 -3.74 -5.06
N ARG A 127 -2.19 -4.67 -4.10
CA ARG A 127 -1.84 -6.08 -4.35
C ARG A 127 -2.80 -6.81 -5.28
N ASP A 128 -4.04 -6.35 -5.38
CA ASP A 128 -5.07 -6.95 -6.22
C ASP A 128 -5.72 -5.91 -7.16
N SER A 129 -5.11 -4.73 -7.27
CA SER A 129 -5.63 -3.69 -8.18
C SER A 129 -5.38 -4.04 -9.64
N ARG A 130 -6.31 -3.64 -10.52
CA ARG A 130 -6.24 -3.86 -11.97
C ARG A 130 -6.18 -2.53 -12.70
N ALA A 131 -5.10 -2.30 -13.45
CA ALA A 131 -4.94 -1.10 -14.27
C ALA A 131 -5.15 -1.46 -15.75
N GLY A 132 -5.98 -0.69 -16.46
CA GLY A 132 -6.17 -0.84 -17.90
C GLY A 132 -5.26 0.09 -18.69
N LEU A 133 -4.58 -0.43 -19.70
CA LEU A 133 -3.88 0.37 -20.71
C LEU A 133 -4.71 0.36 -21.99
N ILE A 134 -5.30 1.49 -22.38
CA ILE A 134 -6.10 1.59 -23.60
C ILE A 134 -5.21 2.03 -24.77
N GLY A 135 -5.03 1.17 -25.76
CA GLY A 135 -4.13 1.38 -26.88
C GLY A 135 -2.71 0.95 -26.55
N THR A 136 -1.73 1.80 -26.87
CA THR A 136 -0.30 1.54 -26.72
C THR A 136 0.40 2.77 -26.16
N VAL A 137 1.49 2.58 -25.42
CA VAL A 137 2.34 3.67 -24.95
C VAL A 137 2.86 4.48 -26.17
N SER A 138 2.78 5.80 -26.11
CA SER A 138 3.24 6.65 -27.22
C SER A 138 4.74 6.47 -27.47
N GLU A 139 5.14 6.35 -28.74
CA GLU A 139 6.53 6.03 -29.14
C GLU A 139 7.58 7.06 -28.66
N TRP A 140 7.18 8.30 -28.41
CA TRP A 140 8.08 9.35 -27.90
C TRP A 140 8.28 9.34 -26.38
N LEU A 141 7.58 8.47 -25.64
CA LEU A 141 7.65 8.40 -24.18
C LEU A 141 8.73 7.42 -23.72
N VAL A 142 9.84 7.97 -23.22
CA VAL A 142 11.03 7.19 -22.81
C VAL A 142 10.82 6.42 -21.49
N ALA A 143 9.92 6.86 -20.62
CA ALA A 143 9.75 6.31 -19.26
C ALA A 143 8.33 5.81 -18.94
N SER A 144 7.45 5.72 -19.93
CA SER A 144 6.04 5.37 -19.72
C SER A 144 5.71 3.89 -19.95
N ASP A 145 6.67 3.11 -20.44
CA ASP A 145 6.51 1.66 -20.56
C ASP A 145 6.98 1.00 -19.26
N VAL A 146 6.03 0.45 -18.50
CA VAL A 146 6.32 -0.41 -17.34
C VAL A 146 5.80 -1.80 -17.67
N PRO A 147 6.69 -2.79 -17.87
CA PRO A 147 6.25 -4.14 -18.20
C PRO A 147 5.29 -4.70 -17.16
N ALA A 148 4.21 -5.34 -17.61
CA ALA A 148 3.17 -5.92 -16.74
C ALA A 148 3.75 -6.82 -15.64
N PHE A 149 4.80 -7.58 -15.95
CA PHE A 149 5.45 -8.47 -14.98
C PHE A 149 6.11 -7.71 -13.82
N ILE A 150 6.63 -6.49 -14.04
CA ILE A 150 7.22 -5.66 -13.00
C ILE A 150 6.13 -5.14 -12.06
N LEU A 151 5.00 -4.69 -12.59
CA LEU A 151 3.84 -4.27 -11.80
C LEU A 151 3.32 -5.41 -10.93
N LYS A 152 3.16 -6.61 -11.52
CA LYS A 152 2.71 -7.80 -10.79
C LYS A 152 3.70 -8.21 -9.71
N HIS A 153 5.00 -8.25 -10.01
CA HIS A 153 6.02 -8.70 -9.06
C HIS A 153 6.26 -7.69 -7.92
N LYS A 154 6.29 -6.39 -8.21
CA LYS A 154 6.59 -5.37 -7.18
C LYS A 154 5.37 -4.95 -6.38
N PHE A 155 4.20 -4.88 -7.00
CA PHE A 155 3.00 -4.30 -6.39
C PHE A 155 1.82 -5.27 -6.32
N GLY A 156 1.89 -6.46 -6.93
CA GLY A 156 0.77 -7.39 -7.05
C GLY A 156 -0.27 -6.99 -8.11
N MET A 157 -0.13 -5.81 -8.71
CA MET A 157 -1.08 -5.25 -9.67
C MET A 157 -1.13 -6.02 -10.99
N GLU A 158 -2.30 -6.11 -11.58
CA GLU A 158 -2.50 -6.60 -12.95
C GLU A 158 -2.55 -5.43 -13.93
N LEU A 159 -1.88 -5.58 -15.08
CA LEU A 159 -2.00 -4.66 -16.21
C LEU A 159 -2.83 -5.36 -17.29
N VAL A 160 -3.97 -4.77 -17.63
CA VAL A 160 -4.91 -5.25 -18.64
C VAL A 160 -4.75 -4.39 -19.89
N GLU A 161 -4.19 -4.94 -20.96
CA GLU A 161 -4.04 -4.24 -22.22
C GLU A 161 -5.33 -4.32 -23.04
N ILE A 162 -5.85 -3.17 -23.44
CA ILE A 162 -7.12 -3.04 -24.17
C ILE A 162 -6.84 -2.35 -25.51
N PRO A 163 -6.88 -3.08 -26.63
CA PRO A 163 -6.61 -2.50 -27.94
C PRO A 163 -7.60 -1.37 -28.27
N TRP A 164 -7.10 -0.21 -28.69
CA TRP A 164 -7.95 0.95 -29.03
C TRP A 164 -9.02 0.61 -30.07
N ASN A 165 -8.64 -0.19 -31.08
CA ASN A 165 -9.51 -0.64 -32.16
C ASN A 165 -10.61 -1.63 -31.72
N SER A 166 -10.53 -2.16 -30.50
CA SER A 166 -11.58 -3.03 -29.95
C SER A 166 -12.74 -2.25 -29.34
N LEU A 167 -12.55 -0.95 -29.06
CA LEU A 167 -13.56 -0.12 -28.44
C LEU A 167 -14.60 0.38 -29.46
N PRO A 168 -15.89 0.41 -29.10
CA PRO A 168 -16.92 1.00 -29.96
C PRO A 168 -16.74 2.52 -30.08
N ASP A 169 -17.23 3.09 -31.18
CA ASP A 169 -17.25 4.54 -31.37
C ASP A 169 -18.04 5.23 -30.24
N TYR A 170 -17.41 6.23 -29.60
CA TYR A 170 -18.03 7.00 -28.53
C TYR A 170 -19.24 7.79 -29.02
N ALA A 171 -19.32 8.12 -30.33
CA ALA A 171 -20.43 8.87 -30.89
C ALA A 171 -21.79 8.20 -30.67
N GLY A 172 -21.82 6.86 -30.60
CA GLY A 172 -23.00 6.05 -30.31
C GLY A 172 -23.40 5.99 -28.83
N GLN A 173 -22.58 6.52 -27.91
CA GLN A 173 -22.88 6.47 -26.48
C GLN A 173 -23.89 7.53 -26.06
N ILE A 174 -24.60 7.25 -24.96
CA ILE A 174 -25.43 8.22 -24.26
C ILE A 174 -24.50 9.11 -23.41
N PRO A 175 -24.64 10.45 -23.44
CA PRO A 175 -23.84 11.34 -22.60
C PRO A 175 -23.97 11.03 -21.10
N ASP A 176 -22.84 11.01 -20.38
CA ASP A 176 -22.80 10.84 -18.93
C ASP A 176 -23.62 11.91 -18.20
N LYS A 177 -24.73 11.49 -17.60
CA LYS A 177 -25.67 12.39 -16.93
C LYS A 177 -25.02 13.17 -15.77
N PRO A 178 -24.30 12.53 -14.82
CA PRO A 178 -23.61 13.26 -13.75
C PRO A 178 -22.67 14.37 -14.25
N LEU A 179 -21.91 14.11 -15.31
CA LEU A 179 -21.05 15.14 -15.90
C LEU A 179 -21.89 16.29 -16.49
N THR A 180 -22.91 15.98 -17.31
CA THR A 180 -23.74 17.02 -17.93
C THR A 180 -24.47 17.90 -16.90
N GLU A 181 -24.99 17.31 -15.83
CA GLU A 181 -25.70 18.04 -14.76
C GLU A 181 -24.75 18.95 -13.98
N ARG A 182 -23.54 18.46 -13.68
CA ARG A 182 -22.51 19.24 -12.98
C ARG A 182 -22.11 20.51 -13.75
N PHE A 183 -22.24 20.50 -15.08
CA PHE A 183 -21.87 21.60 -15.95
C PHE A 183 -23.06 22.29 -16.64
N ALA A 184 -24.32 22.00 -16.26
CA ALA A 184 -25.51 22.48 -16.97
C ALA A 184 -25.63 24.02 -17.09
N GLY A 185 -24.99 24.78 -16.19
CA GLY A 185 -24.93 26.24 -16.23
C GLY A 185 -23.73 26.83 -17.01
N HIS A 186 -22.87 25.99 -17.58
CA HIS A 186 -21.68 26.40 -18.31
C HIS A 186 -21.84 26.07 -19.79
N ASN A 187 -21.65 27.05 -20.67
CA ASN A 187 -21.65 26.82 -22.11
C ASN A 187 -20.28 26.29 -22.58
N ALA A 188 -19.91 25.10 -22.08
CA ALA A 188 -18.66 24.44 -22.43
C ALA A 188 -18.80 23.73 -23.80
N SER A 189 -18.10 24.25 -24.80
CA SER A 189 -18.02 23.60 -26.12
C SER A 189 -17.51 22.17 -25.98
N GLY A 190 -18.19 21.21 -26.64
CA GLY A 190 -17.81 19.80 -26.62
C GLY A 190 -18.22 19.01 -25.36
N LEU A 191 -18.99 19.60 -24.43
CA LEU A 191 -19.41 18.93 -23.19
C LEU A 191 -20.16 17.62 -23.46
N ARG A 192 -21.03 17.61 -24.49
CA ARG A 192 -21.82 16.43 -24.84
C ARG A 192 -20.92 15.29 -25.31
N GLU A 193 -19.93 15.59 -26.12
CA GLU A 193 -18.95 14.66 -26.68
C GLU A 193 -18.05 14.11 -25.59
N ALA A 194 -17.52 14.97 -24.72
CA ALA A 194 -16.75 14.57 -23.55
C ALA A 194 -17.57 13.66 -22.61
N ALA A 195 -18.85 13.96 -22.41
CA ALA A 195 -19.75 13.12 -21.61
C ALA A 195 -19.99 11.74 -22.25
N LYS A 196 -20.03 11.64 -23.58
CA LYS A 196 -20.11 10.34 -24.27
C LYS A 196 -18.82 9.53 -24.14
N VAL A 197 -17.66 10.19 -24.25
CA VAL A 197 -16.35 9.56 -24.01
C VAL A 197 -16.30 9.03 -22.58
N LEU A 198 -16.74 9.81 -21.59
CA LEU A 198 -16.77 9.36 -20.19
C LEU A 198 -17.66 8.13 -20.00
N THR A 199 -18.83 8.06 -20.65
CA THR A 199 -19.68 6.86 -20.65
C THR A 199 -18.93 5.64 -21.19
N LEU A 200 -18.22 5.79 -22.31
CA LEU A 200 -17.40 4.71 -22.88
C LEU A 200 -16.32 4.26 -21.88
N LEU A 201 -15.56 5.19 -21.31
CA LEU A 201 -14.48 4.86 -20.36
C LEU A 201 -15.02 4.17 -19.10
N ARG A 202 -16.15 4.64 -18.55
CA ARG A 202 -16.80 3.99 -17.39
C ARG A 202 -17.25 2.57 -17.71
N ARG A 203 -17.78 2.36 -18.92
CA ARG A 203 -18.15 1.02 -19.40
C ARG A 203 -16.94 0.12 -19.50
N VAL A 204 -15.84 0.59 -20.10
CA VAL A 204 -14.57 -0.18 -20.20
C VAL A 204 -14.06 -0.56 -18.81
N ILE A 205 -14.05 0.40 -17.88
CA ILE A 205 -13.67 0.17 -16.48
C ILE A 205 -14.53 -0.92 -15.85
N GLN A 206 -15.85 -0.86 -16.03
CA GLN A 206 -16.80 -1.80 -15.43
C GLN A 206 -16.71 -3.20 -16.06
N GLU A 207 -16.65 -3.30 -17.38
CA GLU A 207 -16.61 -4.57 -18.11
C GLU A 207 -15.31 -5.35 -17.85
N ASN A 208 -14.22 -4.65 -17.57
CA ASN A 208 -12.91 -5.25 -17.31
C ASN A 208 -12.53 -5.31 -15.83
N ASP A 209 -13.40 -4.82 -14.92
CA ASP A 209 -13.16 -4.74 -13.47
C ASP A 209 -11.86 -4.00 -13.14
N LEU A 210 -11.72 -2.77 -13.65
CA LEU A 210 -10.51 -1.96 -13.52
C LEU A 210 -10.62 -0.94 -12.38
N ASP A 211 -9.51 -0.69 -11.69
CA ASP A 211 -9.37 0.36 -10.68
C ASP A 211 -8.83 1.68 -11.25
N ALA A 212 -8.18 1.61 -12.41
CA ALA A 212 -7.59 2.74 -13.12
C ALA A 212 -7.47 2.44 -14.61
N ILE A 213 -7.40 3.50 -15.43
CA ILE A 213 -7.08 3.44 -16.86
C ILE A 213 -6.00 4.45 -17.20
N ALA A 214 -5.20 4.14 -18.23
CA ALA A 214 -4.22 5.01 -18.86
C ALA A 214 -4.40 4.98 -20.39
#